data_AF-A0A329LBF8-F1
#
_entry.id   AF-A0A329LBF8-F1
#
_cell.length_a   1.000
_cell.length_b   1.000
_cell.length_c   1.000
_cell.angle_alpha   90.00
_cell.angle_beta   90.00
_cell.angle_gamma   90.00
#
_symmetry.space_group_name_H-M   'P 1'
#
loop_
_entity.id
_entity.type
_entity.pdbx_description
1 polymer ?
#
loop_
_entity_poly.entity_id
_entity_poly.type
_entity_poly.pdbx_seq_one_letter_code
_entity_poly.pdbx_strand_id
1 'polypeptide(L)'
;MRLIYAAATVGIAIAVSMGAPPAHADTGVPGYIQCVGGDAKPPPPGVAAENWFPSLHVIDNDIISGIPSDQVVQRLITMGVKPEDAATRVRCYLANSPH
;
A
#
# COMPACT_ATOMS: atom_id res chain seq x y z
N MET A 1 34.88 52.99 -14.78
CA MET A 1 33.53 52.45 -15.00
C MET A 1 33.56 50.96 -14.70
N ARG A 2 32.90 50.50 -13.64
CA ARG A 2 32.83 49.08 -13.25
C ARG A 2 31.46 48.54 -13.67
N LEU A 3 31.43 47.56 -14.55
CA LEU A 3 30.25 46.81 -14.95
C LEU A 3 30.48 45.36 -14.55
N ILE A 4 29.79 44.87 -13.51
CA ILE A 4 29.77 43.44 -13.20
C ILE A 4 28.34 43.04 -12.82
N TYR A 5 27.68 42.51 -13.84
CA TYR A 5 26.68 41.42 -13.87
C TYR A 5 25.89 41.12 -12.60
N ALA A 6 24.61 41.49 -12.63
CA ALA A 6 23.58 40.90 -11.78
C ALA A 6 23.19 39.52 -12.33
N ALA A 7 23.45 38.47 -11.55
CA ALA A 7 23.03 37.10 -11.89
C ALA A 7 21.53 36.93 -11.62
N ALA A 8 20.76 36.67 -12.67
CA ALA A 8 19.36 36.27 -12.57
C ALA A 8 19.30 34.77 -12.22
N THR A 9 18.90 34.45 -10.99
CA THR A 9 18.59 33.07 -10.59
C THR A 9 17.15 32.74 -11.00
N VAL A 10 16.99 32.15 -12.18
CA VAL A 10 15.75 31.48 -12.57
C VAL A 10 15.66 30.20 -11.75
N GLY A 11 14.90 30.26 -10.64
CA GLY A 11 14.53 29.08 -9.88
C GLY A 11 13.58 28.22 -10.71
N ILE A 12 14.11 27.17 -11.32
CA ILE A 12 13.31 26.12 -11.94
C ILE A 12 12.59 25.39 -10.80
N ALA A 13 11.31 25.69 -10.62
CA ALA A 13 10.44 24.88 -9.80
C ALA A 13 10.34 23.51 -10.46
N ILE A 14 11.12 22.55 -9.96
CA ILE A 14 10.95 21.14 -10.31
C ILE A 14 9.65 20.73 -9.64
N ALA A 15 8.53 20.90 -10.35
CA ALA A 15 7.29 20.24 -10.01
C ALA A 15 7.56 18.75 -10.16
N VAL A 16 7.99 18.11 -9.08
CA VAL A 16 7.95 16.66 -8.94
C VAL A 16 6.47 16.33 -9.04
N SER A 17 6.05 15.93 -10.24
CA SER A 17 4.75 15.32 -10.44
C SER A 17 4.79 14.04 -9.61
N MET A 18 4.39 14.15 -8.35
CA MET A 18 4.02 13.01 -7.55
C MET A 18 2.80 12.47 -8.28
N GLY A 19 3.04 11.49 -9.14
CA GLY A 19 2.01 10.84 -9.93
C GLY A 19 0.85 10.54 -9.01
N ALA A 20 -0.27 11.19 -9.24
CA ALA A 20 -1.49 10.89 -8.53
C ALA A 20 -1.73 9.38 -8.71
N PRO A 21 -2.00 8.62 -7.63
CA PRO A 21 -2.42 7.24 -7.78
C PRO A 21 -3.58 7.18 -8.77
N PRO A 22 -3.64 6.15 -9.63
CA PRO A 22 -4.55 6.10 -10.78
C PRO A 22 -5.98 6.40 -10.33
N ALA A 23 -6.66 7.26 -11.08
CA ALA A 23 -7.93 7.91 -10.75
C ALA A 23 -9.17 6.99 -10.71
N HIS A 24 -8.99 5.67 -10.74
CA HIS A 24 -9.96 4.64 -10.38
C HIS A 24 -9.16 3.42 -9.91
N ALA A 25 -8.45 3.53 -8.79
CA ALA A 25 -7.82 2.35 -8.19
C ALA A 25 -8.96 1.45 -7.75
N ASP A 26 -9.07 0.26 -8.34
CA ASP A 26 -10.00 -0.77 -7.85
C ASP A 26 -9.84 -0.83 -6.33
N THR A 27 -10.85 -0.47 -5.54
CA THR A 27 -10.78 -0.57 -4.08
C THR A 27 -11.20 -1.97 -3.64
N GLY A 28 -11.01 -2.30 -2.36
CA GLY A 28 -11.27 -3.63 -1.85
C GLY A 28 -10.26 -4.65 -2.36
N VAL A 29 -10.74 -5.86 -2.63
CA VAL A 29 -9.91 -7.03 -2.95
C VAL A 29 -9.01 -6.82 -4.18
N PRO A 30 -9.49 -6.30 -5.32
CA PRO A 30 -8.64 -6.17 -6.50
C PRO A 30 -7.50 -5.16 -6.27
N GLY A 31 -7.77 -4.03 -5.61
CA GLY A 31 -6.74 -3.06 -5.22
C GLY A 31 -5.71 -3.61 -4.25
N TYR A 32 -6.17 -4.39 -3.27
CA TYR A 32 -5.29 -5.09 -2.36
C TYR A 32 -4.31 -6.01 -3.12
N ILE A 33 -4.81 -6.85 -4.03
CA ILE A 33 -4.00 -7.77 -4.83
C ILE A 33 -2.99 -6.99 -5.67
N GLN A 34 -3.44 -5.93 -6.34
CA GLN A 34 -2.58 -5.09 -7.17
C GLN A 34 -1.49 -4.40 -6.34
N CYS A 35 -1.82 -3.92 -5.14
CA CYS A 35 -0.88 -3.27 -4.23
C CYS A 35 0.16 -4.24 -3.67
N VAL A 36 -0.24 -5.45 -3.29
CA VAL A 36 0.69 -6.49 -2.80
C VAL A 36 1.63 -6.93 -3.92
N GLY A 37 1.11 -7.08 -5.14
CA GLY A 37 1.88 -7.48 -6.31
C GLY A 37 2.44 -8.91 -6.24
N GLY A 38 3.40 -9.21 -7.11
CA GLY A 38 4.07 -10.52 -7.15
C GLY A 38 3.15 -11.67 -7.53
N ASP A 39 3.23 -12.78 -6.78
CA ASP A 39 2.43 -13.99 -6.98
C ASP A 39 0.99 -13.91 -6.42
N ALA A 40 0.57 -12.74 -5.93
CA ALA A 40 -0.81 -12.54 -5.49
C ALA A 40 -1.76 -12.70 -6.68
N LYS A 41 -2.47 -13.84 -6.72
CA LYS A 41 -3.47 -14.13 -7.75
C LYS A 41 -4.85 -13.70 -7.29
N PRO A 42 -5.74 -13.25 -8.20
CA PRO A 42 -7.13 -13.07 -7.85
C PRO A 42 -7.77 -14.38 -7.38
N PRO A 43 -8.75 -14.32 -6.45
CA PRO A 43 -9.46 -15.50 -6.01
C PRO A 43 -10.17 -16.17 -7.20
N PRO A 44 -10.23 -17.51 -7.24
CA PRO A 44 -11.07 -18.23 -8.21
C PRO A 44 -12.52 -17.76 -8.14
N PRO A 45 -13.29 -17.84 -9.25
CA PRO A 45 -14.71 -17.50 -9.24
C PRO A 45 -15.47 -18.27 -8.15
N GLY A 46 -16.24 -17.55 -7.33
CA GLY A 46 -17.01 -18.13 -6.23
C GLY A 46 -16.24 -18.30 -4.91
N VAL A 47 -14.95 -17.95 -4.86
CA VAL A 47 -14.15 -17.94 -3.62
C VAL A 47 -14.08 -16.51 -3.07
N ALA A 48 -14.48 -16.34 -1.81
CA ALA A 48 -14.33 -15.07 -1.10
C ALA A 48 -12.85 -14.77 -0.84
N ALA A 49 -12.45 -13.50 -0.91
CA ALA A 49 -11.05 -13.11 -0.87
C ALA A 49 -10.36 -13.39 0.46
N GLU A 50 -11.13 -13.33 1.55
CA GLU A 50 -10.67 -13.63 2.90
C GLU A 50 -10.28 -15.11 3.01
N ASN A 51 -10.99 -16.00 2.31
CA ASN A 51 -10.68 -17.42 2.26
C ASN A 51 -9.51 -17.75 1.33
N TRP A 52 -9.26 -16.90 0.32
CA TRP A 52 -8.20 -17.09 -0.65
C TRP A 52 -6.83 -16.62 -0.13
N PHE A 53 -6.82 -15.60 0.72
CA PHE A 53 -5.62 -15.08 1.36
C PHE A 53 -5.72 -15.25 2.89
N PRO A 54 -5.13 -16.31 3.49
CA PRO A 54 -5.18 -16.52 4.93
C PRO A 54 -4.68 -15.33 5.75
N SER A 55 -3.68 -14.61 5.24
CA SER A 55 -3.21 -13.36 5.87
C SER A 55 -4.23 -12.23 5.79
N LEU A 56 -5.02 -12.14 4.73
CA LEU A 56 -6.03 -11.08 4.54
C LEU A 56 -7.17 -11.26 5.56
N HIS A 57 -7.63 -12.50 5.78
CA HIS A 57 -8.58 -12.81 6.85
C HIS A 57 -8.06 -12.43 8.24
N VAL A 58 -6.79 -12.72 8.55
CA VAL A 58 -6.20 -12.32 9.83
C VAL A 58 -6.12 -10.79 9.95
N ILE A 59 -5.68 -10.10 8.90
CA ILE A 59 -5.59 -8.64 8.89
C ILE A 59 -6.96 -8.00 9.10
N ASP A 60 -7.98 -8.45 8.36
CA ASP A 60 -9.35 -7.91 8.44
C ASP A 60 -9.92 -8.07 9.85
N ASN A 61 -9.88 -9.28 10.40
CA ASN A 61 -10.37 -9.56 11.76
C ASN A 61 -9.64 -8.73 12.82
N ASP A 62 -8.31 -8.65 12.75
CA ASP A 62 -7.52 -7.99 13.78
C ASP A 62 -7.72 -6.46 13.73
N ILE A 63 -7.75 -5.87 12.52
CA ILE A 63 -7.98 -4.43 12.36
C ILE A 63 -9.41 -4.06 12.77
N ILE A 64 -10.44 -4.83 12.37
CA ILE A 64 -11.83 -4.59 12.79
C ILE A 64 -12.00 -4.76 14.32
N SER A 65 -11.21 -5.66 14.92
CA SER A 65 -11.17 -5.83 16.39
C SER A 65 -10.39 -4.73 17.12
N GLY A 66 -9.86 -3.74 16.40
CA GLY A 66 -9.14 -2.60 16.97
C GLY A 66 -7.69 -2.90 17.35
N ILE A 67 -7.10 -4.00 16.84
CA ILE A 67 -5.68 -4.29 17.06
C ILE A 67 -4.83 -3.31 16.22
N PRO A 68 -3.83 -2.65 16.83
CA PRO A 68 -2.91 -1.76 16.12
C PRO A 68 -2.19 -2.45 14.96
N SER A 69 -2.02 -1.74 13.86
CA SER A 69 -1.49 -2.30 12.60
C SER A 69 -0.07 -2.85 12.74
N ASP A 70 0.78 -2.27 13.60
CA ASP A 70 2.11 -2.76 13.94
C ASP A 70 2.08 -4.12 14.65
N GLN A 71 1.09 -4.33 15.54
CA GLN A 71 0.87 -5.62 16.18
C GLN A 71 0.37 -6.67 15.17
N VAL A 72 -0.48 -6.28 14.22
CA VAL A 72 -0.90 -7.17 13.13
C VAL A 72 0.28 -7.58 12.26
N VAL A 73 1.18 -6.66 11.92
CA VAL A 73 2.45 -6.97 11.21
C VAL A 73 3.26 -8.00 12.01
N GLN A 74 3.44 -7.79 13.31
CA GLN A 74 4.21 -8.71 14.15
C GLN A 74 3.58 -10.10 14.25
N ARG A 75 2.25 -10.16 14.27
CA ARG A 75 1.51 -11.43 14.25
C ARG A 75 1.73 -12.18 12.94
N LEU A 76 1.65 -11.50 11.79
CA LEU A 76 1.96 -12.10 10.49
C LEU A 76 3.38 -12.67 10.44
N ILE A 77 4.36 -11.96 11.00
CA ILE A 77 5.75 -12.43 11.11
C ILE A 77 5.84 -13.68 11.96
N THR A 78 5.15 -13.71 13.10
CA THR A 78 5.10 -14.88 13.99
C THR A 78 4.50 -16.11 13.31
N MET A 79 3.61 -15.91 12.33
CA MET A 79 3.01 -16.98 11.51
C MET A 79 3.88 -17.38 10.30
N GLY A 80 5.08 -16.81 10.18
CA GLY A 80 6.05 -17.17 9.13
C GLY A 80 5.96 -16.34 7.84
N VAL A 81 5.19 -15.25 7.82
CA VAL A 81 5.25 -14.28 6.71
C VAL A 81 6.55 -13.49 6.84
N LYS A 82 7.26 -13.27 5.72
CA LYS A 82 8.48 -12.45 5.73
C LYS A 82 8.16 -11.03 6.23
N PRO A 83 9.05 -10.38 7.02
CA PRO A 83 8.78 -9.05 7.58
C PRO A 83 8.35 -8.00 6.55
N GLU A 84 9.02 -7.95 5.40
CA GLU A 84 8.73 -7.04 4.30
C GLU A 84 7.36 -7.30 3.66
N ASP A 85 6.98 -8.57 3.52
CA ASP A 85 5.69 -8.99 2.98
C ASP A 85 4.57 -8.70 3.98
N ALA A 86 4.81 -8.93 5.28
CA ALA A 86 3.86 -8.66 6.35
C ALA A 86 3.51 -7.17 6.41
N ALA A 87 4.53 -6.30 6.42
CA ALA A 87 4.35 -4.86 6.38
C ALA A 87 3.63 -4.40 5.09
N THR A 88 4.00 -4.97 3.95
CA THR A 88 3.37 -4.65 2.65
C THR A 88 1.90 -5.04 2.63
N ARG A 89 1.55 -6.24 3.10
CA ARG A 89 0.16 -6.73 3.17
C ARG A 89 -0.70 -5.83 4.05
N VAL A 90 -0.23 -5.46 5.25
CA VAL A 90 -0.99 -4.57 6.15
C VAL A 90 -1.16 -3.18 5.55
N ARG A 91 -0.09 -2.59 4.99
CA ARG A 91 -0.17 -1.29 4.31
C ARG A 91 -1.16 -1.31 3.15
N CYS A 92 -1.10 -2.34 2.32
CA CYS A 92 -2.00 -2.50 1.17
C CYS A 92 -3.44 -2.73 1.59
N TYR A 93 -3.68 -3.45 2.68
CA TYR A 93 -5.01 -3.60 3.25
C TYR A 93 -5.58 -2.25 3.67
N LEU A 94 -4.85 -1.47 4.47
CA LEU A 94 -5.31 -0.15 4.94
C LEU A 94 -5.56 0.83 3.79
N ALA A 95 -4.76 0.77 2.72
CA ALA A 95 -4.91 1.64 1.55
C ALA A 95 -6.11 1.28 0.66
N ASN A 96 -6.62 0.05 0.75
CA ASN A 96 -7.68 -0.46 -0.13
C ASN A 96 -8.92 -0.92 0.63
N SER A 97 -8.93 -0.87 1.97
CA SER A 97 -10.10 -1.18 2.78
C SER A 97 -11.17 -0.12 2.52
N PRO A 98 -12.42 -0.51 2.23
CA PRO A 98 -13.47 0.44 1.89
C PRO A 98 -13.95 1.30 3.08
N HIS A 99 -13.58 0.93 4.32
CA HIS A 99 -14.02 1.51 5.60
C HIS A 99 -15.52 1.85 5.69
#